data_AF-M0MX70-F1
#
_entry.id   AF-M0MX70-F1
#
_cell.length_a   1.000
_cell.length_b   1.000
_cell.length_c   1.000
_cell.angle_alpha   90.00
_cell.angle_beta   90.00
_cell.angle_gamma   90.00
#
_symmetry.space_group_name_H-M   'P 1'
#
loop_
_entity.id
_entity.type
_entity.pdbx_description
1 polymer ?
#
loop_
_entity_poly.entity_id
_entity_poly.type
_entity_poly.pdbx_seq_one_letter_code
_entity_poly.pdbx_strand_id
1 'polypeptide(L)' 'MASQGDIRVLLVMDLLLSGVFSAVAVWGLSVVGLLAFSWPTVGLATLLVAMLTYIAVLR' A
#
# COMPACT_ATOMS: atom_id res chain seq x y z
N MET A 1 13.18 25.30 3.87
CA MET A 1 12.01 24.49 4.21
C MET A 1 11.63 23.70 2.96
N ALA A 2 11.59 22.37 3.04
CA ALA A 2 11.11 21.58 1.91
C ALA A 2 9.61 21.87 1.72
N SER A 3 9.19 22.11 0.47
CA SER A 3 7.78 22.22 0.13
C SER A 3 7.08 20.91 0.54
N GLN A 4 5.97 21.01 1.29
CA GLN A 4 5.21 19.84 1.75
C GLN A 4 4.48 19.10 0.61
N GLY A 5 4.51 19.63 -0.63
CA GLY A 5 3.80 19.04 -1.76
C GLY A 5 2.29 19.20 -1.65
N ASP A 6 1.58 18.91 -2.75
CA ASP A 6 0.12 18.86 -2.75
C ASP A 6 -0.35 17.56 -2.09
N ILE A 7 -1.16 17.69 -1.05
CA ILE A 7 -1.73 16.55 -0.30
C ILE A 7 -2.47 15.56 -1.21
N ARG A 8 -3.11 16.04 -2.28
CA ARG A 8 -3.84 15.18 -3.23
C ARG A 8 -2.88 14.23 -3.94
N VAL A 9 -1.73 14.73 -4.35
CA VAL A 9 -0.69 13.92 -5.01
C VAL A 9 -0.13 12.90 -4.02
N LEU A 10 0.14 13.32 -2.78
CA LEU A 10 0.66 12.43 -1.76
C LEU A 10 -0.30 11.28 -1.44
N LEU A 11 -1.60 11.56 -1.33
CA LEU A 11 -2.61 10.52 -1.11
C LEU A 11 -2.72 9.55 -2.28
N VAL A 12 -2.68 10.05 -3.52
CA VAL A 12 -2.71 9.18 -4.71
C VAL A 12 -1.46 8.31 -4.79
N MET A 13 -0.29 8.89 -4.50
CA MET A 13 0.98 8.15 -4.50
C MET A 13 1.03 7.12 -3.37
N ASP A 14 0.57 7.46 -2.17
CA ASP A 14 0.50 6.53 -1.05
C ASP A 14 -0.36 5.31 -1.39
N LEU A 15 -1.55 5.53 -1.97
CA LEU A 15 -2.43 4.45 -2.36
C LEU A 15 -1.83 3.59 -3.48
N LEU A 16 -1.23 4.22 -4.51
CA LEU A 16 -0.59 3.50 -5.62
C LEU A 16 0.60 2.67 -5.16
N LEU A 17 1.50 3.25 -4.36
CA LEU A 17 2.67 2.56 -3.84
C LEU A 17 2.27 1.43 -2.88
N SER A 18 1.29 1.66 -2.01
CA SER A 18 0.72 0.64 -1.14
C SER A 18 0.09 -0.51 -1.95
N GLY A 19 -0.52 -0.19 -3.09
CA GLY A 19 -1.08 -1.19 -4.02
C GLY A 19 -0.01 -2.06 -4.65
N VAL A 20 1.06 -1.44 -5.18
CA VAL A 20 2.20 -2.15 -5.76
C VAL A 20 2.89 -3.01 -4.71
N PHE A 21 3.15 -2.45 -3.52
CA PHE A 21 3.75 -3.18 -2.40
C PHE A 21 2.91 -4.40 -2.00
N SER A 22 1.59 -4.21 -1.84
CA SER A 22 0.67 -5.28 -1.44
C SER A 22 0.58 -6.38 -2.49
N ALA A 23 0.57 -6.03 -3.78
CA ALA A 23 0.57 -7.01 -4.86
C ALA A 23 1.83 -7.88 -4.83
N VAL A 24 3.01 -7.27 -4.65
CA VAL A 24 4.28 -7.98 -4.53
C VAL A 24 4.32 -8.85 -3.28
N ALA A 25 3.86 -8.33 -2.13
CA ALA A 25 3.84 -9.05 -0.88
C ALA A 25 2.92 -10.28 -0.93
N VAL A 26 1.68 -10.13 -1.40
CA VAL A 26 0.74 -11.24 -1.56
C VAL A 26 1.25 -12.26 -2.57
N TRP A 27 1.86 -11.81 -3.67
CA TRP A 27 2.52 -12.71 -4.62
C TRP A 27 3.65 -13.50 -3.97
N GLY A 28 4.56 -12.84 -3.24
CA GLY A 28 5.65 -13.50 -2.53
C GLY A 28 5.16 -14.52 -1.51
N LEU A 29 4.12 -14.18 -0.75
CA LEU A 29 3.48 -15.10 0.19
C LEU A 29 2.82 -16.30 -0.51
N SER A 30 2.31 -16.10 -1.73
CA SER A 30 1.76 -17.21 -2.53
C SER A 30 2.84 -18.16 -3.04
N VAL A 31 4.02 -17.64 -3.39
CA VAL A 31 5.16 -18.45 -3.86
C VAL A 31 5.64 -19.40 -2.77
N VAL A 32 5.63 -18.97 -1.51
CA VAL A 32 6.00 -19.80 -0.35
C VAL A 32 4.83 -20.59 0.24
N GLY A 33 3.65 -20.53 -0.36
CA GLY A 33 2.46 -21.29 0.06
C GLY A 33 1.79 -20.80 1.35
N LEU A 34 2.09 -19.58 1.81
CA LEU A 34 1.53 -19.02 3.05
C LEU A 34 0.17 -18.33 2.84
N LEU A 35 -0.07 -17.79 1.65
CA LEU A 35 -1.28 -17.03 1.34
C LEU A 35 -1.69 -17.22 -0.12
N ALA A 36 -2.95 -17.59 -0.38
CA ALA A 36 -3.45 -17.65 -1.74
C ALA A 36 -3.51 -16.26 -2.36
N PHE A 37 -3.02 -16.11 -3.59
CA PHE A 37 -3.13 -14.86 -4.32
C PHE A 37 -4.58 -14.60 -4.72
N SER A 38 -5.14 -13.47 -4.28
CA SER A 38 -6.47 -13.02 -4.70
C SER A 38 -6.54 -11.49 -4.74
N TRP A 39 -7.26 -10.94 -5.72
CA TRP A 39 -7.48 -9.49 -5.84
C TRP A 39 -8.16 -8.87 -4.60
N PRO A 40 -9.15 -9.52 -3.95
CA PRO A 40 -9.70 -9.02 -2.69
C PRO A 40 -8.66 -8.90 -1.58
N THR A 41 -7.77 -9.91 -1.43
CA THR A 41 -6.70 -9.88 -0.42
C THR A 41 -5.70 -8.75 -0.68
N VAL A 42 -5.31 -8.55 -1.94
CA VAL A 42 -4.44 -7.43 -2.33
C VAL A 42 -5.10 -6.09 -2.02
N GLY A 43 -6.39 -5.93 -2.34
CA GLY A 43 -7.14 -4.70 -2.05
C GLY A 43 -7.23 -4.39 -0.55
N LEU A 44 -7.52 -5.39 0.28
CA LEU A 44 -7.56 -5.23 1.74
C LEU A 44 -6.18 -4.89 2.32
N ALA A 45 -5.13 -5.58 1.87
CA ALA A 45 -3.76 -5.29 2.28
C ALA A 45 -3.34 -3.87 1.87
N THR A 46 -3.72 -3.44 0.66
CA THR A 46 -3.45 -2.09 0.14
C THR A 46 -4.06 -1.02 1.03
N LEU A 47 -5.34 -1.16 1.38
CA LEU A 47 -6.03 -0.20 2.24
C LEU A 47 -5.42 -0.16 3.65
N LEU A 48 -5.06 -1.31 4.20
CA LEU A 48 -4.41 -1.40 5.49
C LEU A 48 -3.05 -0.69 5.48
N VAL A 49 -2.20 -1.01 4.49
CA VAL A 49 -0.86 -0.40 4.36
C VAL A 49 -0.98 1.10 4.14
N ALA A 50 -1.79 1.56 3.19
CA ALA A 50 -1.98 2.99 2.93
C ALA A 50 -2.46 3.74 4.18
N MET A 51 -3.43 3.17 4.92
CA MET A 51 -3.90 3.76 6.17
C MET A 51 -2.79 3.87 7.23
N LEU A 52 -1.95 2.84 7.36
CA LEU A 52 -0.79 2.89 8.26
C LEU A 52 0.23 3.95 7.81
N THR A 53 0.55 4.01 6.52
CA THR A 53 1.51 4.98 5.97
C THR A 53 1.02 6.41 6.17
N TYR A 54 -0.27 6.66 5.89
CA TYR A 54 -0.91 7.96 6.13
C TYR A 54 -0.74 8.41 7.59
N ILE A 55 -1.05 7.52 8.54
CA ILE A 55 -0.96 7.83 9.98
C ILE A 55 0.49 7.99 10.44
N ALA A 56 1.43 7.20 9.90
CA ALA A 56 2.81 7.20 10.36
C ALA A 56 3.67 8.30 9.74
N VAL A 57 3.36 8.73 8.51
CA VAL A 57 4.22 9.61 7.71
C VAL A 57 3.55 10.94 7.35
N LEU A 58 2.27 10.94 7.00
CA LEU A 58 1.59 12.11 6.43
C LEU A 58 0.79 12.94 7.45
N ARG A 59 0.39 12.30 8.55
CA ARG A 59 -0.25 12.89 9.75
C ARG A 59 0.69 13.80 10.53
#